data_AF-A0A8T5DEK3-F1
#
_entry.id   AF-A0A8T5DEK3-F1
#
_cell.length_a   1.000
_cell.length_b   1.000
_cell.length_c   1.000
_cell.angle_alpha   90.00
_cell.angle_beta   90.00
_cell.angle_gamma   90.00
#
_symmetry.space_group_name_H-M   'P 1'
#
loop_
_entity.id
_entity.type
_entity.pdbx_description
1 polymer ?
#
loop_
_entity_poly.entity_id
_entity_poly.type
_entity_poly.pdbx_seq_one_letter_code
_entity_poly.pdbx_strand_id
1 'polypeptide(L)'
;MAGKVGKDSKVLEQFIQIYCDTKHTEAEKSDKDGSNLCIECNETLEYSKSRRELCPLDPKPVCKNCEIHCYKPDQRQKIKDIMRHSGMQLIKRGRLDMLFHYFF
;
A
#
# COMPACT_ATOMS: atom_id res chain seq x y z
N MET A 1 7.10 -20.27 -3.61
CA MET A 1 6.52 -19.11 -4.35
C MET A 1 6.58 -17.84 -3.48
N ALA A 2 7.78 -17.32 -3.18
CA ALA A 2 7.97 -16.08 -2.39
C ALA A 2 7.95 -14.80 -3.24
N GLY A 3 8.03 -14.92 -4.57
CA GLY A 3 8.21 -13.80 -5.49
C GLY A 3 7.01 -12.88 -5.72
N LYS A 4 5.77 -13.30 -5.41
CA LYS A 4 4.57 -12.44 -5.52
C LYS A 4 4.43 -11.52 -4.30
N VAL A 5 4.65 -12.05 -3.09
CA VAL A 5 4.53 -11.28 -1.84
C VAL A 5 5.47 -10.08 -1.81
N GLY A 6 6.74 -10.25 -2.24
CA GLY A 6 7.70 -9.15 -2.28
C GLY A 6 7.38 -8.07 -3.33
N LYS A 7 6.73 -8.44 -4.45
CA LYS A 7 6.32 -7.47 -5.48
C LYS A 7 5.16 -6.61 -5.00
N ASP A 8 4.15 -7.22 -4.40
CA ASP A 8 3.03 -6.47 -3.82
C ASP A 8 3.48 -5.48 -2.72
N SER A 9 4.40 -5.89 -1.83
CA SER A 9 4.89 -5.00 -0.76
C SER A 9 5.62 -3.78 -1.31
N LYS A 10 6.45 -3.95 -2.34
CA LYS A 10 7.12 -2.82 -3.03
C LYS A 10 6.12 -1.89 -3.71
N VAL A 11 5.08 -2.46 -4.32
CA VAL A 11 4.02 -1.68 -4.94
C VAL A 11 3.26 -0.87 -3.89
N LEU A 12 2.90 -1.48 -2.75
CA LEU A 12 2.24 -0.79 -1.64
C LEU A 12 3.10 0.37 -1.10
N GLU A 13 4.41 0.15 -0.96
CA GLU A 13 5.37 1.19 -0.55
C GLU A 13 5.37 2.39 -1.49
N GLN A 14 5.39 2.16 -2.81
CA GLN A 14 5.28 3.23 -3.81
C GLN A 14 3.95 4.00 -3.71
N PHE A 15 2.83 3.28 -3.52
CA PHE A 15 1.52 3.93 -3.36
C PHE A 15 1.45 4.79 -2.09
N ILE A 16 2.01 4.30 -0.98
CA ILE A 16 2.07 5.04 0.30
C ILE A 16 2.97 6.26 0.16
N GLN A 17 4.09 6.14 -0.56
CA GLN A 17 4.99 7.27 -0.82
C GLN A 17 4.30 8.37 -1.62
N ILE A 18 3.61 8.02 -2.71
CA ILE A 18 2.83 8.99 -3.50
C ILE A 18 1.77 9.67 -2.63
N TYR A 19 1.10 8.92 -1.76
CA TYR A 19 0.09 9.48 -0.86
C TYR A 19 0.72 10.44 0.15
N CYS A 20 1.83 10.05 0.77
CA CYS A 20 2.54 10.90 1.71
C CYS A 20 3.01 12.19 1.03
N ASP A 21 3.54 12.10 -0.19
CA ASP A 21 4.02 13.25 -0.94
C ASP A 21 2.91 14.21 -1.36
N THR A 22 1.68 13.73 -1.60
CA THR A 22 0.56 14.58 -2.05
C THR A 22 -0.31 15.10 -0.91
N LYS A 23 -0.56 14.29 0.12
CA LYS A 23 -1.43 14.63 1.24
C LYS A 23 -0.67 15.24 2.41
N HIS A 24 0.55 14.77 2.65
CA HIS A 24 1.37 15.15 3.81
C HIS A 24 2.62 15.92 3.34
N THR A 25 2.40 17.00 2.59
CA THR A 25 3.47 17.87 2.07
C THR A 25 4.21 18.62 3.18
N GLU A 26 3.52 18.93 4.28
CA GLU A 26 4.03 19.72 5.40
C GLU A 26 4.49 18.86 6.59
N ALA A 27 4.28 17.54 6.55
CA ALA A 27 4.68 16.64 7.63
C ALA A 27 6.19 16.36 7.59
N GLU A 28 6.81 16.20 8.76
CA GLU A 28 8.20 15.80 8.87
C GLU A 28 8.40 14.39 8.28
N LYS A 29 9.21 14.29 7.23
CA LYS A 29 9.56 13.03 6.58
C LYS A 29 10.85 12.53 7.18
N SER A 30 10.84 11.28 7.61
CA SER A 30 12.01 10.63 8.21
C SER A 30 12.49 9.52 7.28
N ASP A 31 13.74 9.63 6.83
CA ASP A 31 14.40 8.62 6.00
C ASP A 31 14.90 7.47 6.90
N LYS A 32 13.99 6.56 7.27
CA LYS A 32 14.32 5.41 8.12
C LYS A 32 14.71 4.14 7.34
N ASP A 33 14.21 4.01 6.11
CA ASP A 33 14.36 2.79 5.29
C ASP A 33 14.51 3.10 3.78
N GLY A 34 15.07 4.26 3.41
CA GLY A 34 15.18 4.70 2.01
C GLY A 34 13.84 5.12 1.39
N SER A 35 12.80 5.25 2.21
CA SER A 35 11.48 5.77 1.84
C SER A 35 11.17 7.01 2.69
N ASN A 36 11.04 8.16 2.03
CA ASN A 36 10.75 9.46 2.65
C ASN A 36 9.28 9.55 3.06
N LEU A 37 8.91 8.87 4.13
CA LEU A 37 7.54 8.81 4.66
C LEU A 37 7.44 9.57 5.98
N CYS A 38 6.26 10.15 6.24
CA CYS A 38 5.92 10.62 7.58
C CYS A 38 5.65 9.42 8.51
N ILE A 39 5.60 9.69 9.82
CA ILE A 39 5.40 8.68 10.86
C ILE A 39 4.14 7.84 10.60
N GLU A 40 2.99 8.49 10.34
CA GLU A 40 1.71 7.78 10.12
C GLU A 40 1.73 6.86 8.89
N CYS A 41 2.39 7.30 7.81
CA CYS A 41 2.52 6.51 6.59
C CYS A 41 3.45 5.31 6.81
N ASN A 42 4.51 5.47 7.60
CA ASN A 42 5.43 4.40 7.96
C ASN A 42 4.73 3.34 8.84
N GLU A 43 3.99 3.78 9.88
CA GLU A 43 3.20 2.88 10.72
C GLU A 43 2.19 2.05 9.91
N THR A 44 1.55 2.67 8.91
CA THR A 44 0.61 1.97 8.02
C THR A 44 1.31 0.93 7.15
N LEU A 45 2.52 1.23 6.67
CA LEU A 45 3.33 0.33 5.86
C LEU A 45 3.82 -0.87 6.69
N GLU A 46 4.38 -0.62 7.88
CA GLU A 46 4.84 -1.67 8.80
C GLU A 46 3.68 -2.56 9.27
N TYR A 47 2.54 -1.97 9.60
CA TYR A 47 1.32 -2.70 9.93
C TYR A 47 0.90 -3.63 8.78
N SER A 48 0.98 -3.13 7.54
CA SER A 48 0.57 -3.92 6.38
C SER A 48 1.55 -5.06 6.07
N LYS A 49 2.86 -4.81 6.21
CA LYS A 49 3.94 -5.80 6.03
C LYS A 49 3.78 -6.93 7.07
N SER A 50 3.72 -6.59 8.35
CA SER A 50 3.57 -7.55 9.44
C SER A 50 2.32 -8.43 9.29
N ARG A 51 1.17 -7.85 8.91
CA ARG A 51 -0.06 -8.62 8.66
C ARG A 51 0.06 -9.58 7.48
N ARG A 52 0.82 -9.22 6.45
CA ARG A 52 1.03 -10.08 5.28
C ARG A 52 2.00 -11.23 5.57
N GLU A 53 2.96 -11.02 6.46
CA GLU A 53 3.87 -12.06 6.95
C GLU A 53 3.12 -13.08 7.80
N LEU A 54 2.29 -12.60 8.74
CA LEU A 54 1.50 -13.43 9.66
C LEU A 54 0.23 -14.06 9.05
N CYS A 55 -0.03 -13.87 7.75
CA CYS A 55 -1.23 -14.40 7.11
C CYS A 55 -1.20 -15.95 7.07
N PRO A 56 -2.22 -16.65 7.63
CA PRO A 56 -2.24 -18.11 7.72
C PRO A 56 -2.68 -18.81 6.41
N LEU A 57 -3.15 -18.05 5.41
CA LEU A 57 -3.66 -18.62 4.16
C LEU A 57 -2.53 -18.88 3.16
N ASP A 58 -2.50 -20.09 2.59
CA ASP A 58 -1.63 -20.46 1.47
C ASP A 58 -2.44 -21.26 0.42
N PRO A 59 -2.54 -20.81 -0.85
CA PRO A 59 -1.90 -19.63 -1.43
C PRO A 59 -2.52 -18.32 -0.95
N LYS A 60 -1.68 -17.32 -0.64
CA LYS A 60 -2.12 -16.00 -0.15
C LYS A 60 -3.02 -15.31 -1.19
N PRO A 61 -4.35 -15.15 -0.94
CA PRO A 61 -5.23 -14.42 -1.85
C PRO A 61 -4.94 -12.92 -1.75
N VAL A 62 -5.41 -12.16 -2.75
CA VAL A 62 -5.44 -10.69 -2.65
C VAL A 62 -6.30 -10.28 -1.45
N CYS A 63 -5.81 -9.34 -0.64
CA CYS A 63 -6.47 -8.92 0.60
C CYS A 63 -7.92 -8.45 0.41
N LYS A 64 -8.27 -7.96 -0.79
CA LYS A 64 -9.63 -7.58 -1.19
C LYS A 64 -10.59 -8.77 -1.20
N ASN A 65 -10.13 -9.95 -1.63
CA ASN A 65 -10.91 -11.18 -1.78
C ASN A 65 -10.59 -12.21 -0.68
N CYS A 66 -9.92 -11.78 0.39
CA CYS A 66 -9.57 -12.66 1.50
C CYS A 66 -10.80 -12.98 2.34
N GLU A 67 -11.09 -14.25 2.58
CA GLU A 67 -12.24 -14.68 3.40
C GLU A 67 -12.10 -14.25 4.87
N ILE A 68 -10.86 -14.29 5.39
CA ILE A 68 -10.55 -13.87 6.76
C ILE A 68 -9.94 -12.47 6.70
N HIS A 69 -10.75 -11.44 6.94
CA HIS A 69 -10.27 -10.05 6.97
C HIS A 69 -9.50 -9.76 8.27
N CYS A 70 -8.17 -9.93 8.24
CA CYS A 70 -7.28 -9.69 9.38
C CYS A 70 -6.91 -8.22 9.63
N TYR A 71 -7.33 -7.31 8.74
CA TYR A 71 -7.11 -5.86 8.89
C TYR A 71 -8.17 -5.24 9.79
N LYS A 72 -7.75 -4.35 10.68
CA LYS A 72 -8.67 -3.46 11.41
C LYS A 72 -9.47 -2.63 10.40
N PRO A 73 -10.77 -2.36 10.65
CA PRO A 73 -11.62 -1.62 9.72
C PRO A 73 -11.05 -0.24 9.37
N ASP A 74 -10.52 0.49 10.36
CA ASP A 74 -9.90 1.81 10.15
C ASP A 74 -8.67 1.73 9.24
N GLN A 75 -7.77 0.78 9.50
CA GLN A 75 -6.56 0.58 8.69
C GLN A 75 -6.92 0.13 7.27
N ARG A 76 -7.98 -0.67 7.12
CA ARG A 76 -8.49 -1.08 5.81
C ARG A 76 -9.03 0.10 5.01
N GLN A 77 -9.74 1.01 5.66
CA GLN A 77 -10.23 2.24 5.01
C GLN A 77 -9.05 3.12 4.58
N LYS A 78 -8.09 3.35 5.47
CA LYS A 78 -6.86 4.10 5.15
C LYS A 78 -6.16 3.53 3.92
N ILE A 79 -5.93 2.22 3.85
CA ILE A 79 -5.27 1.59 2.69
C ILE A 79 -6.09 1.74 1.41
N LYS A 80 -7.42 1.58 1.49
CA LYS A 80 -8.29 1.83 0.32
C LYS A 80 -8.17 3.26 -0.17
N ASP A 81 -8.13 4.24 0.72
CA ASP A 81 -7.99 5.64 0.37
C ASP A 81 -6.63 5.96 -0.22
N ILE A 82 -5.56 5.39 0.34
CA ILE A 82 -4.19 5.48 -0.20
C ILE A 82 -4.15 4.90 -1.61
N MET A 83 -4.65 3.68 -1.80
CA MET A 83 -4.68 3.04 -3.12
C MET A 83 -5.50 3.84 -4.13
N ARG A 84 -6.68 4.35 -3.74
CA ARG A 84 -7.55 5.15 -4.60
C ARG A 84 -6.88 6.47 -4.99
N HIS A 85 -6.32 7.19 -4.02
CA HIS A 85 -5.70 8.49 -4.24
C HIS A 85 -4.44 8.38 -5.09
N SER A 86 -3.53 7.49 -4.70
CA SER A 86 -2.26 7.30 -5.40
C SER A 86 -2.46 6.65 -6.77
N GLY A 87 -3.48 5.79 -6.93
CA GLY A 87 -3.96 5.33 -8.23
C GLY A 87 -4.35 6.50 -9.13
N MET A 88 -5.25 7.39 -8.69
CA MET A 88 -5.64 8.58 -9.45
C MET A 88 -4.44 9.49 -9.78
N GLN A 89 -3.46 9.60 -8.89
CA GLN A 89 -2.28 10.42 -9.13
C GLN A 89 -1.35 9.83 -10.21
N LEU A 90 -1.25 8.50 -10.29
CA LEU A 90 -0.54 7.82 -11.39
C LEU A 90 -1.23 8.03 -12.75
N ILE A 91 -2.57 8.07 -12.77
CA ILE A 91 -3.35 8.40 -13.98
C ILE A 91 -3.00 9.82 -14.44
N LYS A 92 -3.01 10.79 -13.52
CA LYS A 92 -2.65 12.18 -13.82
C LYS A 92 -1.23 12.35 -14.37
N ARG A 93 -0.30 11.44 -14.03
CA ARG A 93 1.08 11.42 -14.54
C ARG A 93 1.26 10.67 -15.87
N GLY A 94 0.19 10.18 -16.50
CA GLY A 94 0.23 9.64 -17.86
C GLY A 94 0.55 8.14 -17.99
N ARG A 95 0.56 7.36 -16.90
CA ARG A 95 0.72 5.89 -16.95
C ARG A 95 -0.64 5.18 -16.97
N LEU A 96 -1.35 5.31 -18.10
CA LEU A 96 -2.65 4.68 -18.34
C LEU A 96 -2.59 3.14 -18.41
N ASP A 97 -1.42 2.57 -18.73
CA ASP A 97 -1.20 1.11 -18.84
C ASP A 97 -1.41 0.37 -17.51
N MET A 98 -1.14 1.04 -16.38
CA MET A 98 -1.28 0.46 -15.04
C MET A 98 -2.72 0.36 -14.53
N LEU A 99 -3.71 0.96 -15.22
CA LEU A 99 -5.11 0.90 -14.77
C LEU A 99 -5.76 -0.46 -15.01
N PHE A 100 -5.51 -1.08 -16.17
CA PHE A 100 -6.18 -2.31 -16.57
C PHE A 100 -5.71 -3.53 -15.78
N HIS A 101 -4.46 -3.54 -15.31
CA HIS A 101 -3.90 -4.64 -14.53
C HIS A 101 -4.17 -4.53 -13.03
N TYR A 102 -4.62 -3.36 -12.54
CA TYR A 102 -4.72 -3.06 -11.11
C TYR A 102 -6.18 -2.99 -10.62
N PHE A 103 -7.14 -2.88 -11.53
CA PHE A 103 -8.57 -2.82 -11.23
C PHE A 103 -9.33 -4.13 -11.52
N PHE A 104 -8.76 -5.04 -12.32
CA PHE A 104 -9.32 -6.35 -12.70
C PHE A 104 -8.41 -7.47 -12.21
#